data_AF-A0A6N7IF20-F1
#
_entry.id   AF-A0A6N7IF20-F1
#
_cell.length_a   1.000
_cell.length_b   1.000
_cell.length_c   1.000
_cell.angle_alpha   90.00
_cell.angle_beta   90.00
_cell.angle_gamma   90.00
#
_symmetry.space_group_name_H-M   'P 1'
#
loop_
_entity.id
_entity.type
_entity.pdbx_description
1 polymer ?
#
loop_
_entity_poly.entity_id
_entity_poly.type
_entity_poly.pdbx_seq_one_letter_code
_entity_poly.pdbx_strand_id
1 'polypeptide(L)'
;MNFVDRGYAILTRNEDGSNTVAIASGMDNGEPTNVIAKHVGVRDVRVDPGVTLRESGSRSYTAQIVEVSPAGGALRVRALRADESLTL
;
A
#
# COMPACT_ATOMS: atom_id res chain seq x y z
N MET A 1 17.28 -5.45 6.28
CA MET A 1 16.74 -4.16 6.77
C MET A 1 15.23 -4.33 6.82
N ASN A 2 14.65 -4.40 8.02
CA ASN A 2 13.20 -4.52 8.20
C ASN A 2 12.63 -3.11 8.21
N PHE A 3 11.98 -2.69 7.13
CA PHE A 3 11.19 -1.46 7.10
C PHE A 3 9.71 -1.81 7.25
N VAL A 4 8.97 -0.90 7.87
CA VAL A 4 7.51 -0.99 8.02
C VAL A 4 6.97 0.41 7.76
N ASP A 5 6.20 0.55 6.69
CA ASP A 5 5.54 1.82 6.35
C ASP A 5 4.05 1.71 6.63
N ARG A 6 3.43 2.83 7.03
CA ARG A 6 2.01 2.87 7.37
C ARG A 6 1.32 4.08 6.75
N GLY A 7 0.11 3.87 6.23
CA GLY A 7 -0.67 4.92 5.59
C GLY A 7 -1.67 4.36 4.59
N TYR A 8 -2.20 5.21 3.73
CA TYR A 8 -3.03 4.81 2.60
C TYR A 8 -2.13 4.24 1.51
N ALA A 9 -2.46 3.06 0.99
CA ALA A 9 -1.65 2.41 -0.04
C ALA A 9 -2.29 2.51 -1.43
N ILE A 10 -1.41 2.69 -2.42
CA ILE A 10 -1.71 2.72 -3.83
C ILE A 10 -0.77 1.73 -4.50
N LEU A 11 -1.36 0.77 -5.20
CA LEU A 11 -0.67 -0.27 -5.93
C LEU A 11 -0.85 0.03 -7.42
N THR A 12 0.25 0.25 -8.11
CA THR A 12 0.26 0.44 -9.56
C THR A 12 1.00 -0.72 -10.20
N ARG A 13 0.36 -1.39 -11.16
CA ARG A 13 1.05 -2.38 -11.98
C ARG A 13 1.80 -1.68 -13.10
N ASN A 14 3.12 -1.89 -13.16
CA ASN A 14 3.99 -1.32 -14.18
C ASN A 14 3.94 -2.18 -15.46
N GLU A 15 4.38 -1.63 -16.58
CA GLU A 15 4.38 -2.30 -17.89
C GLU A 15 5.29 -3.54 -17.94
N ASP A 16 6.38 -3.55 -17.16
CA ASP A 16 7.30 -4.68 -17.03
C ASP A 16 6.76 -5.82 -16.14
N GLY A 17 5.52 -5.68 -15.66
CA GLY A 17 4.87 -6.65 -14.78
C GLY A 17 5.24 -6.52 -13.30
N SER A 18 6.16 -5.61 -12.94
CA SER A 18 6.43 -5.27 -11.54
C SER A 18 5.34 -4.34 -10.98
N ASN A 19 5.38 -4.12 -9.67
CA ASN A 19 4.46 -3.25 -8.96
C ASN A 19 5.20 -2.07 -8.34
N THR A 20 4.50 -0.95 -8.28
CA THR A 20 4.87 0.19 -7.45
C THR A 20 3.86 0.29 -6.31
N VAL A 21 4.32 0.26 -5.07
CA VAL A 21 3.48 0.48 -3.89
C VAL A 21 3.86 1.83 -3.26
N ALA A 22 2.95 2.79 -3.35
CA ALA A 22 3.11 4.11 -2.73
C ALA A 22 2.27 4.17 -1.45
N ILE A 23 2.82 4.84 -0.43
CA ILE A 23 2.16 5.08 0.86
C ILE A 23 1.96 6.58 1.01
N ALA A 24 0.74 7.00 1.30
CA ALA A 24 0.35 8.39 1.45
C ALA A 24 -0.25 8.65 2.84
N SER A 25 -0.13 9.88 3.32
CA SER A 25 -0.77 10.30 4.57
C SER A 25 -2.24 10.69 4.40
N GLY A 26 -2.71 10.82 3.16
CA GLY A 26 -4.12 11.08 2.85
C GLY A 26 -4.52 10.60 1.45
N MET A 27 -5.83 10.62 1.21
CA MET A 27 -6.45 10.32 -0.08
C MET A 27 -7.52 11.37 -0.35
N ASP A 28 -7.51 11.98 -1.53
CA ASP A 28 -8.54 12.91 -1.99
C ASP A 28 -9.06 12.45 -3.35
N ASN A 29 -10.37 12.19 -3.45
CA ASN A 29 -11.04 11.70 -4.66
C ASN A 29 -10.37 10.47 -5.33
N GLY A 30 -9.74 9.59 -4.55
CA GLY A 30 -9.04 8.41 -5.06
C GLY A 30 -7.58 8.67 -5.48
N GLU A 31 -7.09 9.89 -5.34
CA GLU A 31 -5.69 10.25 -5.56
C GLU A 31 -4.95 10.41 -4.21
N PRO A 32 -3.70 9.94 -4.11
CA PRO A 32 -2.90 10.12 -2.90
C PRO A 32 -2.53 11.58 -2.67
N THR A 33 -2.66 12.02 -1.42
CA THR A 33 -2.10 13.28 -0.96
C THR A 33 -0.92 13.02 -0.05
N ASN A 34 0.19 13.72 -0.30
CA ASN A 34 1.43 13.61 0.47
C ASN A 34 1.98 12.17 0.56
N VAL A 35 2.60 11.71 -0.52
CA VAL A 35 3.27 10.39 -0.59
C VAL A 35 4.52 10.42 0.30
N ILE A 36 4.54 9.57 1.32
CA ILE A 36 5.60 9.50 2.34
C ILE A 36 6.60 8.35 2.10
N ALA A 37 6.19 7.31 1.37
CA ALA A 37 7.06 6.19 1.00
C ALA A 37 6.68 5.59 -0.36
N LYS A 38 7.64 4.98 -1.05
CA LYS A 38 7.43 4.34 -2.35
C LYS A 38 8.36 3.14 -2.54
N HIS A 39 7.77 2.00 -2.87
CA HIS A 39 8.44 0.75 -3.19
C HIS A 39 8.30 0.46 -4.68
N VAL A 40 9.38 0.60 -5.46
CA VAL A 40 9.36 0.48 -6.92
C VAL A 40 9.96 -0.86 -7.35
N GLY A 41 9.44 -1.45 -8.43
CA GLY A 41 10.01 -2.68 -9.00
C GLY A 41 9.69 -3.95 -8.20
N VAL A 42 8.62 -3.91 -7.40
CA VAL A 42 8.24 -5.03 -6.52
C VAL A 42 7.61 -6.14 -7.34
N ARG A 43 8.23 -7.33 -7.36
CA ARG A 43 7.77 -8.46 -8.18
C ARG A 43 6.53 -9.16 -7.63
N ASP A 44 6.43 -9.30 -6.31
CA ASP A 44 5.31 -9.97 -5.64
C ASP A 44 4.74 -9.04 -4.56
N VAL A 45 3.44 -8.74 -4.64
CA VAL A 45 2.71 -7.97 -3.64
C VAL A 45 1.59 -8.85 -3.10
N ARG A 46 1.62 -9.12 -1.81
CA ARG A 46 0.63 -9.94 -1.11
C ARG A 46 -0.29 -9.04 -0.31
N VAL A 47 -1.52 -8.93 -0.78
CA VAL A 47 -2.55 -8.16 -0.10
C VAL A 47 -3.33 -9.10 0.80
N ASP A 48 -3.33 -8.83 2.10
CA ASP A 48 -4.05 -9.65 3.06
C ASP A 48 -5.57 -9.53 2.85
N PRO A 49 -6.36 -10.57 3.16
CA PRO A 49 -7.82 -10.57 2.97
C PRO A 49 -8.58 -9.44 3.71
N GLY A 50 -7.97 -8.82 4.72
CA GLY A 50 -8.57 -7.71 5.47
C GLY A 50 -8.43 -6.35 4.78
N VAL A 51 -7.69 -6.25 3.66
CA VAL A 51 -7.51 -5.00 2.91
C VAL A 51 -8.57 -4.91 1.82
N THR A 52 -9.36 -3.85 1.87
CA THR A 52 -10.31 -3.49 0.81
C THR A 52 -9.61 -2.60 -0.20
N LEU A 53 -9.46 -3.11 -1.42
CA LEU A 53 -8.96 -2.35 -2.56
C LEU A 53 -10.12 -1.82 -3.41
N ARG A 54 -9.92 -0.62 -3.95
CA ARG A 54 -10.75 0.00 -4.97
C ARG A 54 -9.93 0.09 -6.25
N GLU A 55 -10.50 -0.34 -7.36
CA GLU A 55 -9.86 -0.29 -8.67
C GLU A 55 -10.07 1.08 -9.35
N SER A 56 -9.03 1.58 -10.00
CA SER A 56 -9.04 2.79 -10.83
C SER A 56 -8.03 2.66 -11.97
N GLY A 57 -8.47 2.11 -13.10
CA GLY A 57 -7.60 1.88 -14.26
C GLY A 57 -6.51 0.85 -13.98
N SER A 58 -5.23 1.22 -14.18
CA SER A 58 -4.06 0.37 -13.90
C SER A 58 -3.61 0.42 -12.44
N ARG A 59 -4.37 1.11 -11.58
CA ARG A 59 -4.08 1.30 -10.17
C ARG A 59 -5.19 0.68 -9.33
N SER A 60 -4.81 0.18 -8.17
CA SER A 60 -5.72 -0.07 -7.08
C SER A 60 -5.26 0.69 -5.85
N TYR A 61 -6.20 1.10 -5.01
CA TYR A 61 -5.89 1.84 -3.79
C TYR A 61 -6.79 1.41 -2.65
N THR A 62 -6.36 1.68 -1.42
CA THR A 62 -7.19 1.47 -0.23
C THR A 62 -7.42 2.77 0.52
N ALA A 63 -8.64 2.95 1.00
CA ALA A 63 -9.01 4.03 1.92
C ALA A 63 -8.86 3.59 3.39
N GLN A 64 -8.27 2.43 3.65
CA GLN A 64 -7.90 1.98 4.99
C GLN A 64 -6.43 2.29 5.22
N ILE A 65 -6.08 2.64 6.46
CA ILE A 65 -4.67 2.68 6.85
C ILE A 65 -4.15 1.24 6.88
N VAL A 66 -3.10 0.99 6.13
CA VAL A 66 -2.44 -0.31 6.04
C VAL A 66 -1.01 -0.22 6.54
N GLU A 67 -0.48 -1.37 6.92
CA GLU A 67 0.92 -1.62 7.17
C GLU A 67 1.53 -2.34 5.97
N VAL A 68 2.67 -1.83 5.49
CA VAL A 68 3.41 -2.38 4.37
C VAL A 68 4.80 -2.79 4.83
N SER A 69 5.14 -4.06 4.63
CA SER A 69 6.39 -4.64 5.14
C SER A 69 6.90 -5.78 4.25
N PRO A 70 8.21 -6.06 4.24
CA PRO A 70 8.77 -7.24 3.57
C PRO A 70 8.24 -8.56 4.17
N ALA A 71 7.89 -9.52 3.32
CA ALA A 71 7.48 -10.86 3.73
C ALA A 71 7.99 -11.92 2.75
N GLY A 72 9.10 -12.57 3.08
CA GLY A 72 9.60 -13.74 2.35
C GLY A 72 9.86 -13.49 0.85
N GLY A 73 10.40 -12.33 0.49
CA GLY A 73 10.66 -11.93 -0.90
C GLY A 73 9.50 -11.21 -1.59
N ALA A 74 8.35 -11.07 -0.93
CA ALA A 74 7.24 -10.25 -1.36
C ALA A 74 7.13 -8.97 -0.50
N LEU A 75 6.34 -8.01 -0.97
CA LEU A 75 5.85 -6.92 -0.13
C LEU A 75 4.43 -7.27 0.34
N ARG A 76 4.22 -7.32 1.66
CA ARG A 76 2.92 -7.61 2.26
C ARG A 76 2.20 -6.31 2.59
N VAL A 77 0.91 -6.27 2.30
CA VAL A 77 0.00 -5.17 2.65
C VAL A 77 -1.08 -5.72 3.58
N ARG A 78 -1.14 -5.21 4.81
CA ARG A 78 -2.10 -5.66 5.84
C ARG A 78 -2.89 -4.47 6.37
N ALA A 79 -4.20 -4.64 6.54
CA ALA A 79 -5.02 -3.63 7.22
C ALA A 79 -4.61 -3.50 8.69
N LEU A 80 -4.39 -2.26 9.14
CA LEU A 80 -4.29 -1.98 10.57
C LEU A 80 -5.69 -1.94 11.16
N ARG A 81 -5.84 -2.46 12.38
CA ARG A 81 -7.08 -2.27 13.13
C ARG A 81 -7.19 -0.81 13.55
N ALA A 82 -8.42 -0.32 13.75
CA ALA A 82 -8.67 1.07 14.10
C ALA A 82 -7.97 1.51 15.40
N ASP A 83 -7.73 0.58 16.33
CA ASP A 83 -6.97 0.81 17.56
C ASP A 83 -5.46 0.94 17.31
N GLU A 84 -4.93 0.27 16.28
CA GLU A 84 -3.51 0.37 15.89
C GLU A 84 -3.23 1.64 15.08
N SER A 85 -4.24 2.18 14.37
CA SER A 85 -4.08 3.37 13.52
C SER A 85 -4.06 4.70 14.27
N LEU A 86 -4.59 4.75 15.50
CA LEU A 86 -4.64 5.96 16.34
C LEU A 86 -3.27 6.35 16.93
N THR A 87 -2.26 5.51 16.74
CA THR A 87 -0.89 5.72 17.26
C THR A 87 0.06 6.33 16.22
N LEU A 88 -0.47 6.78 15.08
CA LEU A 88 0.27 7.31 13.93
C LEU A 88 0.16 8.82 13.81
#